data_AF-A0A7V8Y798-F1
#
_entry.id   AF-A0A7V8Y798-F1
#
_cell.length_a   1.000
_cell.length_b   1.000
_cell.length_c   1.000
_cell.angle_alpha   90.00
_cell.angle_beta   90.00
_cell.angle_gamma   90.00
#
_symmetry.space_group_name_H-M   'P 1'
#
loop_
_entity.id
_entity.type
_entity.pdbx_description
1 polymer ?
#
loop_
_entity_poly.entity_id
_entity_poly.type
_entity_poly.pdbx_seq_one_letter_code
_entity_poly.pdbx_strand_id
1 'polypeptide(L)'
;MRVVIVCPYAWDRFGGVQSHIRALSETLRERDHEVQILAPQASGVDLVAEAGVTIVGRAVAIPANGSMAPLSFGPVAARGVRRALDAWEPDVVHL
;
A
#
# COMPACT_ATOMS: atom_id res chain seq x y z
N MET A 1 -9.42 15.05 6.40
CA MET A 1 -10.00 14.02 5.49
C MET A 1 -9.29 12.71 5.74
N ARG A 2 -10.00 11.59 5.56
CA ARG A 2 -9.46 10.23 5.60
C ARG A 2 -9.07 9.82 4.19
N VAL A 3 -7.78 9.66 3.96
CA VAL A 3 -7.22 9.29 2.66
C VAL A 3 -6.64 7.88 2.74
N VAL A 4 -7.05 7.03 1.81
CA VAL A 4 -6.39 5.75 1.58
C VAL A 4 -5.53 5.85 0.34
N ILE A 5 -4.24 5.51 0.46
CA ILE A 5 -3.31 5.40 -0.67
C ILE A 5 -3.02 3.92 -0.92
N VAL A 6 -3.21 3.46 -2.15
CA VAL A 6 -2.95 2.08 -2.54
C VAL A 6 -1.57 1.98 -3.20
N CYS A 7 -0.68 1.18 -2.61
CA CYS A 7 0.58 0.80 -3.26
C CYS A 7 0.41 -0.58 -3.90
N PRO A 8 0.59 -0.73 -5.22
CA PRO A 8 0.45 -2.04 -5.86
C PRO A 8 1.69 -2.94 -5.65
N TYR A 9 2.82 -2.36 -5.24
CA TYR A 9 4.10 -3.04 -5.08
C TYR A 9 4.34 -3.49 -3.64
N ALA A 10 5.14 -4.55 -3.50
CA ALA A 10 5.63 -5.00 -2.20
C ALA A 10 6.24 -3.86 -1.37
N TRP A 11 5.67 -3.62 -0.19
CA TRP A 11 6.04 -2.51 0.69
C TRP A 11 7.42 -2.70 1.32
N ASP A 12 7.80 -3.95 1.57
CA ASP A 12 9.12 -4.40 2.06
C ASP A 12 10.24 -4.31 1.02
N ARG A 13 9.97 -3.72 -0.16
CA ARG A 13 10.96 -3.46 -1.20
C ARG A 13 11.18 -1.97 -1.37
N PHE A 14 12.45 -1.60 -1.55
CA PHE A 14 12.81 -0.24 -1.94
C PHE A 14 12.46 0.00 -3.41
N GLY A 15 11.80 1.13 -3.69
CA GLY A 15 11.39 1.52 -5.03
C GLY A 15 10.82 2.93 -5.05
N GLY A 16 10.80 3.55 -6.24
CA GLY A 16 10.38 4.93 -6.40
C GLY A 16 8.93 5.19 -5.97
N VAL A 17 8.03 4.22 -6.19
CA VAL A 17 6.61 4.33 -5.82
C VAL A 17 6.44 4.29 -4.31
N GLN A 18 7.14 3.38 -3.61
CA GLN A 18 7.10 3.32 -2.16
C GLN A 18 7.66 4.61 -1.54
N SER A 19 8.78 5.13 -2.08
CA SER A 19 9.35 6.40 -1.63
C SER A 19 8.40 7.58 -1.86
N HIS A 20 7.75 7.63 -3.03
CA HIS A 20 6.76 8.65 -3.35
C HIS A 20 5.56 8.61 -2.39
N ILE A 21 4.99 7.43 -2.14
CA ILE A 21 3.85 7.25 -1.22
C ILE A 21 4.23 7.64 0.21
N ARG A 22 5.44 7.29 0.68
CA ARG A 22 5.92 7.72 1.99
C ARG A 22 5.93 9.24 2.11
N ALA A 23 6.58 9.93 1.18
CA ALA A 23 6.65 11.40 1.18
C ALA A 23 5.26 12.03 1.06
N LEU A 24 4.40 11.53 0.17
CA LEU A 24 3.04 12.03 0.02
C LEU A 24 2.22 11.84 1.30
N SER A 25 2.32 10.67 1.94
CA SER A 25 1.60 10.38 3.18
C SER A 25 2.01 11.29 4.32
N GLU A 26 3.30 11.62 4.42
CA GLU A 26 3.85 12.55 5.40
C GLU A 26 3.32 13.96 5.15
N THR A 27 3.44 14.47 3.92
CA THR A 27 2.93 15.79 3.54
C THR A 27 1.41 15.94 3.75
N LEU A 28 0.64 14.88 3.52
CA LEU A 28 -0.81 14.92 3.78
C LEU A 28 -1.12 14.93 5.28
N ARG A 29 -0.37 14.18 6.09
CA ARG A 29 -0.51 14.21 7.56
C ARG A 29 -0.15 15.56 8.15
N GLU A 30 0.89 16.20 7.64
CA GLU A 30 1.28 17.58 8.01
C GLU A 30 0.19 18.61 7.69
N ARG A 31 -0.75 18.27 6.80
CA ARG A 31 -1.91 19.11 6.42
C ARG A 31 -3.21 18.67 7.12
N ASP A 32 -3.09 18.02 8.27
CA ASP A 32 -4.21 17.52 9.07
C ASP A 32 -5.14 16.54 8.32
N HIS A 33 -4.55 15.67 7.50
CA HIS A 33 -5.26 14.54 6.90
C HIS A 33 -4.85 13.21 7.55
N GLU A 34 -5.81 12.32 7.72
CA GLU A 34 -5.59 10.98 8.23
C GLU A 34 -5.28 10.05 7.07
N VAL A 35 -4.06 9.50 7.02
CA VAL A 35 -3.59 8.71 5.87
C VAL A 35 -3.35 7.26 6.26
N GLN A 36 -4.05 6.35 5.58
CA GLN A 36 -3.80 4.92 5.60
C GLN A 36 -3.22 4.47 4.26
N ILE A 37 -2.19 3.63 4.29
CA ILE A 37 -1.53 3.06 3.12
C ILE A 37 -1.89 1.58 3.06
N LEU A 38 -2.43 1.13 1.93
CA LEU A 38 -2.70 -0.29 1.68
C LEU A 38 -1.66 -0.82 0.71
N ALA A 39 -0.90 -1.83 1.13
CA ALA A 39 0.15 -2.40 0.30
C ALA A 39 0.28 -3.92 0.50
N PRO A 40 0.76 -4.68 -0.49
CA PRO A 40 1.19 -6.06 -0.26
C PRO A 40 2.60 -6.12 0.33
N GLN A 41 3.03 -7.30 0.77
CA GLN A 41 4.42 -7.59 1.13
C GLN A 41 4.93 -8.84 0.39
N ALA A 42 6.22 -8.88 0.05
CA ALA A 42 6.82 -10.00 -0.68
C ALA A 42 7.27 -11.15 0.25
N SER A 43 7.82 -10.82 1.42
CA SER A 43 8.35 -11.80 2.38
C SER A 43 7.89 -11.50 3.81
N GLY A 44 7.79 -12.53 4.66
CA GLY A 44 7.43 -12.42 6.08
C GLY A 44 8.54 -11.84 6.95
N VAL A 45 9.34 -10.92 6.40
CA VAL A 45 10.17 -10.04 7.23
C VAL A 45 9.18 -9.15 7.96
N ASP A 46 9.24 -9.15 9.28
CA ASP A 46 8.45 -8.23 10.08
C ASP A 46 8.84 -6.81 9.67
N LEU A 47 7.97 -6.19 8.88
CA LEU A 47 8.05 -4.76 8.63
C LEU A 47 8.00 -4.09 9.99
N VAL A 48 9.02 -3.29 10.32
CA VAL A 48 8.89 -2.32 11.40
C VAL A 48 7.60 -1.58 11.12
N ALA A 49 6.66 -1.57 12.06
CA ALA A 49 5.34 -1.02 11.86
C ALA A 49 5.44 0.44 11.45
N GLU A 50 5.40 0.69 10.14
CA GLU A 50 5.40 2.03 9.58
C GLU A 50 4.01 2.64 9.78
N ALA A 51 3.99 3.89 10.23
CA ALA A 51 2.75 4.56 10.61
C ALA A 51 1.73 4.55 9.47
N GLY A 52 0.54 4.01 9.76
CA GLY A 52 -0.58 3.96 8.84
C GLY A 52 -0.47 2.94 7.71
N VAL A 53 0.51 2.02 7.71
CA VAL A 53 0.61 0.97 6.70
C VAL A 53 -0.21 -0.26 7.12
N THR A 54 -1.05 -0.75 6.21
CA THR A 54 -1.84 -1.99 6.37
C THR A 54 -1.51 -2.96 5.25
N ILE A 55 -1.11 -4.18 5.62
CA ILE A 55 -0.79 -5.22 4.64
C ILE A 55 -2.07 -5.94 4.20
N VAL A 56 -2.40 -5.83 2.91
CA VAL A 56 -3.65 -6.35 2.32
C VAL A 56 -3.46 -7.58 1.43
N GLY A 57 -2.24 -8.11 1.34
CA GLY A 57 -1.95 -9.28 0.53
C GLY A 57 -0.47 -9.63 0.45
N ARG A 58 -0.17 -10.65 -0.36
CA ARG A 58 1.19 -11.10 -0.64
C ARG A 58 1.54 -10.78 -2.08
N ALA A 59 2.69 -10.15 -2.28
CA ALA A 59 3.21 -9.88 -3.60
C ALA A 59 3.76 -11.15 -4.27
N VAL A 60 3.51 -11.27 -5.56
CA VAL A 60 4.04 -12.29 -6.47
C VAL A 60 4.81 -11.59 -7.59
N ALA A 61 5.83 -12.27 -8.12
CA ALA A 61 6.63 -11.71 -9.21
C ALA A 61 5.85 -11.77 -10.53
N ILE A 62 5.62 -10.62 -11.17
CA ILE A 62 4.96 -10.50 -12.47
C ILE A 62 5.94 -9.95 -13.51
N PRO A 63 6.02 -10.53 -14.72
CA PRO A 63 6.79 -9.94 -15.81
C PRO A 63 6.26 -8.55 -16.20
N ALA A 64 7.14 -7.54 -16.23
CA ALA A 64 6.82 -6.18 -16.66
C ALA A 64 8.05 -5.51 -17.28
N ASN A 65 7.93 -5.03 -18.54
CA ASN A 65 8.98 -4.28 -19.24
C ASN A 65 10.38 -4.95 -19.22
N GLY A 66 10.43 -6.28 -19.39
CA GLY A 66 11.68 -7.04 -19.34
C GLY A 66 12.25 -7.28 -17.93
N SER A 67 11.50 -6.92 -16.89
CA SER A 67 11.83 -7.15 -15.47
C SER A 67 10.75 -7.99 -14.76
N MET A 68 10.96 -8.28 -13.47
CA MET A 68 9.98 -8.92 -12.60
C MET A 68 9.54 -7.95 -11.50
N ALA A 69 8.30 -7.47 -11.57
CA ALA A 69 7.73 -6.55 -10.60
C ALA A 69 7.01 -7.33 -9.47
N PRO A 70 7.29 -7.03 -8.18
CA PRO A 70 6.62 -7.70 -7.07
C PRO A 70 5.27 -7.02 -6.79
N LEU A 71 4.20 -7.59 -7.33
CA LEU A 71 2.85 -7.03 -7.33
C LEU A 71 1.84 -7.99 -6.67
N SER A 72 0.74 -7.49 -6.13
CA SER A 72 -0.34 -8.33 -5.59
C SER A 72 -1.65 -8.08 -6.33
N PHE A 73 -2.25 -9.15 -6.84
CA PHE A 73 -3.52 -9.11 -7.57
C PHE A 73 -4.34 -10.39 -7.33
N GLY A 74 -5.64 -10.32 -7.58
CA GLY A 74 -6.57 -11.45 -7.45
C GLY A 74 -7.49 -11.38 -6.22
N PRO A 75 -8.36 -12.40 -6.03
CA PRO A 75 -9.48 -12.32 -5.07
C PRO A 75 -9.06 -12.11 -3.61
N VAL A 76 -7.90 -12.61 -3.21
CA VAL A 76 -7.37 -12.42 -1.84
C VAL A 76 -6.99 -10.96 -1.61
N ALA A 77 -6.23 -10.37 -2.53
CA ALA A 77 -5.84 -8.97 -2.48
C ALA A 77 -7.08 -8.05 -2.51
N ALA A 78 -8.04 -8.35 -3.41
CA ALA A 78 -9.29 -7.59 -3.50
C ALA A 78 -10.10 -7.64 -2.20
N ARG A 79 -10.18 -8.81 -1.54
CA ARG A 79 -10.84 -8.95 -0.23
C ARG A 79 -10.11 -8.18 0.87
N GLY A 80 -8.77 -8.23 0.89
CA GLY A 80 -7.95 -7.49 1.85
C GLY A 80 -8.16 -5.98 1.73
N VAL A 81 -8.07 -5.45 0.51
CA VAL A 81 -8.33 -4.03 0.21
C VAL A 81 -9.74 -3.66 0.61
N ARG A 82 -10.75 -4.45 0.20
CA ARG A 82 -12.15 -4.15 0.53
C ARG A 82 -12.39 -4.09 2.04
N ARG A 83 -11.87 -5.07 2.79
CA ARG A 83 -11.99 -5.08 4.25
C ARG A 83 -11.33 -3.87 4.89
N ALA A 84 -10.19 -3.42 4.38
CA ALA A 84 -9.51 -2.24 4.88
C ALA A 84 -10.30 -0.95 4.57
N LEU A 85 -10.83 -0.82 3.35
CA LEU A 85 -11.67 0.31 2.95
C LEU A 85 -12.97 0.36 3.76
N ASP A 86 -13.64 -0.77 3.98
CA ASP A 86 -14.88 -0.84 4.76
C ASP A 86 -14.63 -0.49 6.24
N ALA A 87 -13.45 -0.82 6.79
CA ALA A 87 -13.08 -0.49 8.16
C ALA A 87 -12.62 0.97 8.33
N TRP A 88 -12.04 1.56 7.28
CA TRP A 88 -11.46 2.91 7.32
C TRP A 88 -12.33 3.97 6.64
N GLU A 89 -13.42 3.61 5.96
CA GLU A 89 -14.39 4.51 5.31
C GLU A 89 -13.77 5.84 4.80
N PRO A 90 -12.83 5.78 3.85
CA PRO A 90 -12.09 6.96 3.43
C PRO A 90 -12.94 7.92 2.60
N ASP A 91 -12.67 9.21 2.73
CA ASP A 91 -13.23 10.26 1.86
C ASP A 91 -12.65 10.14 0.44
N VAL A 92 -11.38 9.73 0.33
CA VAL A 92 -10.64 9.62 -0.93
C VAL A 92 -9.82 8.33 -0.96
N VAL A 93 -9.89 7.63 -2.10
CA VAL A 93 -8.98 6.54 -2.44
C VAL A 93 -8.05 7.00 -3.56
N HIS A 94 -6.75 7.05 -3.29
CA HIS A 94 -5.69 7.42 -4.22
C HIS A 94 -4.98 6.14 -4.69
N LEU A 95 -4.86 5.97 -6.02
CA LEU A 95 -4.36 4.78 -6.69
C LEU A 95 -3.06 5.05 -7.43
#